data_AF-A0A7X7DAL0-F1
#
_entry.id   AF-A0A7X7DAL0-F1
#
_cell.length_a   1.000
_cell.length_b   1.000
_cell.length_c   1.000
_cell.angle_alpha   90.00
_cell.angle_beta   90.00
_cell.angle_gamma   90.00
#
_symmetry.space_group_name_H-M   'P 1'
#
loop_
_entity.id
_entity.type
_entity.pdbx_description
1 polymer ?
#
loop_
_entity_poly.entity_id
_entity_poly.type
_entity_poly.pdbx_seq_one_letter_code
_entity_poly.pdbx_strand_id
1 'polypeptide(L)'
;MVLGLGAGVLLTAAHWLLPDQWAVLAGTSALWGVVCLVAGRSRGYRAVDGALAGVAAMVGVLIPWLAVHAASTSPSELALWMTVGPAAGVICGATGAISTTAGRRGALAAGVVPGIVGGEATYGLLLIGGPAWRVEALLAVVLLAVASRRGDRLISVGSAAVVVALAATACVVYDSIP
;
A
#
# COMPACT_ATOMS: atom_id res chain seq x y z
N MET A 1 -8.18 12.71 -3.02
CA MET A 1 -7.49 13.60 -3.97
C MET A 1 -6.45 14.48 -3.30
N VAL A 2 -6.80 15.49 -2.49
CA VAL A 2 -5.81 16.38 -1.85
C VAL A 2 -4.74 15.63 -1.05
N LEU A 3 -5.15 14.70 -0.17
CA LEU A 3 -4.23 13.81 0.56
C LEU A 3 -3.30 13.04 -0.39
N GLY A 4 -3.86 12.51 -1.48
CA GLY A 4 -3.13 11.75 -2.49
C GLY A 4 -2.12 12.60 -3.25
N LEU A 5 -2.51 13.81 -3.68
CA LEU A 5 -1.62 14.76 -4.36
C LEU A 5 -0.48 15.20 -3.45
N GLY A 6 -0.77 15.57 -2.19
CA GLY A 6 0.26 15.96 -1.23
C GLY A 6 1.23 14.81 -0.95
N ALA A 7 0.72 13.60 -0.75
CA ALA A 7 1.56 12.42 -0.58
C ALA A 7 2.36 12.09 -1.85
N GLY A 8 1.76 12.18 -3.04
CA GLY A 8 2.43 11.95 -4.32
C GLY A 8 3.58 12.91 -4.54
N VAL A 9 3.39 14.21 -4.28
CA VAL A 9 4.47 15.20 -4.37
C VAL A 9 5.60 14.88 -3.38
N LEU A 10 5.27 14.53 -2.13
CA LEU A 10 6.27 14.18 -1.12
C LEU A 10 7.04 12.92 -1.48
N LEU A 11 6.35 11.89 -1.99
CA LEU A 11 6.96 10.64 -2.42
C LEU A 11 7.85 10.86 -3.64
N THR A 12 7.38 11.59 -4.65
CA THR A 12 8.19 11.96 -5.80
C THR A 12 9.43 12.76 -5.37
N ALA A 13 9.29 13.74 -4.48
CA ALA A 13 10.44 14.50 -3.96
C ALA A 13 11.41 13.60 -3.18
N ALA A 14 10.90 12.72 -2.32
CA ALA A 14 11.71 11.78 -1.57
C ALA A 14 12.48 10.82 -2.49
N HIS A 15 11.85 10.34 -3.57
CA HIS A 15 12.49 9.47 -4.56
C HIS A 15 13.71 10.14 -5.22
N TRP A 16 13.64 11.44 -5.50
CA TRP A 16 14.74 12.21 -6.10
C TRP A 16 15.84 12.59 -5.12
N LEU A 17 15.50 12.82 -3.85
CA LEU A 17 16.42 13.34 -2.84
C LEU A 17 17.15 12.24 -2.06
N LEU A 18 16.57 11.04 -2.02
CA LEU A 18 17.13 9.92 -1.27
C LEU A 18 18.07 9.10 -2.16
N PRO A 19 19.16 8.53 -1.59
CA PRO A 19 19.99 7.56 -2.29
C PRO A 19 19.16 6.37 -2.78
N ASP A 20 19.57 5.69 -3.85
CA ASP A 20 18.82 4.60 -4.50
C ASP A 20 18.26 3.55 -3.52
N GLN A 21 19.08 3.14 -2.55
CA GLN A 21 18.71 2.19 -1.48
C GLN A 21 17.54 2.63 -0.59
N TRP A 22 17.19 3.92 -0.61
CA TRP A 22 16.09 4.55 0.13
C TRP A 22 15.00 5.08 -0.80
N ALA A 23 15.33 5.41 -2.05
CA ALA A 23 14.38 5.82 -3.08
C ALA A 23 13.32 4.75 -3.35
N VAL A 24 13.65 3.47 -3.11
CA VAL A 24 12.72 2.34 -3.13
C VAL A 24 11.55 2.55 -2.18
N LEU A 25 11.75 3.09 -0.96
CA LEU A 25 10.62 3.35 -0.04
C LEU A 25 9.61 4.32 -0.63
N ALA A 26 10.07 5.28 -1.44
CA ALA A 26 9.19 6.25 -2.08
C ALA A 26 8.51 5.70 -3.35
N GLY A 27 9.15 4.74 -4.01
CA GLY A 27 8.65 4.07 -5.21
C GLY A 27 7.86 2.79 -4.95
N THR A 28 7.87 2.23 -3.73
CA THR A 28 7.10 1.02 -3.41
C THR A 28 5.60 1.30 -3.28
N SER A 29 4.79 0.39 -3.82
CA SER A 29 3.33 0.44 -3.80
C SER A 29 2.73 0.39 -2.40
N ALA A 30 3.45 -0.18 -1.43
CA ALA A 30 3.06 -0.27 -0.03
C ALA A 30 2.69 1.09 0.60
N LEU A 31 3.52 2.12 0.43
CA LEU A 31 3.22 3.45 0.98
C LEU A 31 2.01 4.09 0.31
N TRP A 32 1.81 3.85 -0.98
CA TRP A 32 0.65 4.35 -1.72
C TRP A 32 -0.63 3.69 -1.19
N GLY A 33 -0.56 2.41 -0.86
CA GLY A 33 -1.61 1.67 -0.16
C GLY A 33 -1.96 2.27 1.21
N VAL A 34 -0.98 2.74 1.98
CA VAL A 34 -1.20 3.42 3.28
C VAL A 34 -1.95 4.75 3.09
N VAL A 35 -1.60 5.53 2.06
CA VAL A 35 -2.33 6.78 1.74
C VAL A 35 -3.80 6.47 1.43
N CYS A 36 -4.05 5.43 0.64
CA CYS A 36 -5.40 4.98 0.30
C CYS A 36 -6.17 4.45 1.52
N LEU A 37 -5.51 3.72 2.42
CA LEU A 37 -6.06 3.28 3.71
C LEU A 37 -6.54 4.47 4.54
N VAL A 38 -5.71 5.49 4.71
CA VAL A 38 -6.03 6.69 5.49
C VAL A 38 -7.21 7.43 4.86
N ALA A 39 -7.23 7.58 3.54
CA ALA A 39 -8.36 8.15 2.81
C ALA A 39 -9.65 7.34 3.06
N GLY A 40 -9.58 6.01 3.01
CA GLY A 40 -10.71 5.12 3.31
C GLY A 40 -11.25 5.29 4.73
N ARG A 41 -10.36 5.30 5.73
CA ARG A 41 -10.75 5.48 7.16
C ARG A 41 -11.50 6.79 7.40
N SER A 42 -11.17 7.84 6.66
CA SER A 42 -11.84 9.15 6.78
C SER A 42 -13.31 9.15 6.34
N ARG A 43 -13.75 8.11 5.62
CA ARG A 43 -15.13 7.95 5.12
C ARG A 43 -16.01 7.06 6.00
N GLY A 44 -15.47 6.49 7.08
CA GLY A 44 -16.22 5.64 7.99
C GLY A 44 -16.50 4.24 7.42
N TYR A 45 -17.61 3.62 7.82
CA TYR A 45 -17.84 2.17 7.67
C TYR A 45 -18.22 1.68 6.26
N ARG A 46 -18.61 2.57 5.35
CA ARG A 46 -19.14 2.19 4.03
C ARG A 46 -17.99 1.83 3.08
N ALA A 47 -17.89 0.56 2.73
CA ALA A 47 -16.83 0.04 1.87
C ALA A 47 -16.75 0.75 0.51
N VAL A 48 -17.89 1.11 -0.09
CA VAL A 48 -17.96 1.81 -1.38
C VAL A 48 -17.38 3.22 -1.27
N ASP A 49 -17.75 3.98 -0.23
CA ASP A 49 -17.22 5.33 -0.01
C ASP A 49 -15.73 5.30 0.29
N GLY A 50 -15.28 4.28 1.03
CA GLY A 50 -13.87 3.99 1.25
C GLY A 50 -13.11 3.69 -0.03
N ALA A 51 -13.65 2.81 -0.89
CA ALA A 51 -13.08 2.46 -2.19
C ALA A 51 -12.91 3.69 -3.08
N LEU A 52 -13.96 4.52 -3.21
CA LEU A 52 -13.92 5.74 -4.00
C LEU A 52 -12.88 6.73 -3.46
N ALA A 53 -12.79 6.88 -2.14
CA ALA A 53 -11.77 7.72 -1.51
C ALA A 53 -10.35 7.18 -1.76
N GLY A 54 -10.17 5.86 -1.71
CA GLY A 54 -8.91 5.19 -1.99
C GLY A 54 -8.48 5.37 -3.45
N VAL A 55 -9.38 5.18 -4.43
CA VAL A 55 -9.12 5.48 -5.84
C VAL A 55 -8.73 6.94 -6.03
N ALA A 56 -9.50 7.86 -5.45
CA ALA A 56 -9.21 9.29 -5.56
C ALA A 56 -7.91 9.68 -4.85
N ALA A 57 -7.44 8.91 -3.87
CA ALA A 57 -6.14 9.10 -3.24
C ALA A 57 -5.02 8.56 -4.14
N MET A 58 -5.19 7.34 -4.67
CA MET A 58 -4.21 6.73 -5.56
C MET A 58 -4.01 7.54 -6.83
N VAL A 59 -5.08 7.98 -7.48
CA VAL A 59 -4.98 8.88 -8.65
C VAL A 59 -4.21 10.14 -8.29
N GLY A 60 -4.44 10.69 -7.10
CA GLY A 60 -3.67 11.82 -6.59
C GLY A 60 -2.18 11.52 -6.41
N VAL A 61 -1.81 10.31 -5.98
CA VAL A 61 -0.41 9.87 -5.86
C VAL A 61 0.22 9.66 -7.24
N LEU A 62 -0.51 9.05 -8.16
CA LEU A 62 -0.05 8.75 -9.51
C LEU A 62 0.21 10.01 -10.33
N ILE A 63 -0.56 11.09 -10.16
CA ILE A 63 -0.40 12.32 -10.95
C ILE A 63 1.03 12.90 -10.84
N PRO A 64 1.56 13.24 -9.65
CA PRO A 64 2.94 13.71 -9.50
C PRO A 64 3.99 12.68 -9.89
N TRP A 65 3.71 11.39 -9.64
CA TRP A 65 4.65 10.32 -9.97
C TRP A 65 4.85 10.19 -11.48
N LEU A 66 3.74 10.12 -12.23
CA LEU A 66 3.72 10.02 -13.68
C LEU A 66 4.25 11.29 -14.36
N ALA A 67 3.98 12.47 -13.80
CA ALA A 67 4.53 13.73 -14.33
C ALA A 67 6.05 13.72 -14.44
N VAL A 68 6.72 12.90 -13.61
CA VAL A 68 8.18 12.82 -13.57
C VAL A 68 8.71 11.57 -14.28
N HIS A 69 8.04 10.42 -14.16
CA HIS A 69 8.55 9.15 -14.64
C HIS A 69 7.94 8.69 -15.97
N ALA A 70 6.85 9.29 -16.45
CA ALA A 70 6.17 8.81 -17.66
C ALA A 70 7.05 8.85 -18.92
N ALA A 71 8.05 9.72 -18.98
CA ALA A 71 8.96 9.79 -20.13
C ALA A 71 10.01 8.66 -20.14
N SER A 72 10.31 8.06 -18.98
CA SER A 72 11.29 6.97 -18.83
C SER A 72 10.63 5.60 -18.63
N THR A 73 9.32 5.55 -18.40
CA THR A 73 8.54 4.32 -18.21
C THR A 73 7.98 3.80 -19.54
N SER A 74 8.05 2.48 -19.75
CA SER A 74 7.50 1.86 -20.96
C SER A 74 5.97 1.96 -21.03
N PRO A 75 5.34 1.97 -22.23
CA PRO A 75 3.88 2.06 -22.34
C PRO A 75 3.11 0.91 -21.66
N SER A 76 3.67 -0.30 -21.67
CA SER A 76 3.08 -1.47 -21.00
C SER A 76 3.09 -1.32 -19.48
N GLU A 77 4.19 -0.83 -18.92
CA GLU A 77 4.33 -0.57 -17.49
C GLU A 77 3.43 0.57 -17.03
N LEU A 78 3.32 1.63 -17.83
CA LEU A 78 2.38 2.73 -17.60
C LEU A 78 0.93 2.22 -17.57
N ALA A 79 0.54 1.38 -18.54
CA ALA A 79 -0.79 0.77 -18.58
C ALA A 79 -1.04 -0.12 -17.36
N LEU A 80 -0.03 -0.88 -16.93
CA LEU A 80 -0.10 -1.70 -15.72
C LEU A 80 -0.33 -0.82 -14.48
N TRP A 81 0.41 0.28 -14.31
CA TRP A 81 0.24 1.19 -13.18
C TRP A 81 -1.14 1.87 -13.18
N MET A 82 -1.64 2.24 -14.36
CA MET A 82 -2.98 2.82 -14.52
C MET A 82 -4.11 1.82 -14.23
N THR A 83 -3.81 0.53 -14.19
CA THR A 83 -4.79 -0.52 -13.87
C THR A 83 -4.64 -1.00 -12.42
N VAL A 84 -3.43 -1.39 -12.04
CA VAL A 84 -3.09 -1.93 -10.72
C VAL A 84 -3.17 -0.85 -9.65
N GLY A 85 -2.76 0.39 -9.94
CA GLY A 85 -2.84 1.52 -9.02
C GLY A 85 -4.29 1.72 -8.53
N PRO A 86 -5.25 2.05 -9.41
CA PRO A 86 -6.65 2.20 -9.01
C PRO A 86 -7.23 0.98 -8.30
N ALA A 87 -6.89 -0.24 -8.73
CA ALA A 87 -7.32 -1.48 -8.05
C ALA A 87 -6.79 -1.55 -6.61
N ALA A 88 -5.50 -1.26 -6.40
CA ALA A 88 -4.91 -1.15 -5.07
C ALA A 88 -5.56 -0.04 -4.25
N GLY A 89 -5.90 1.09 -4.89
CA GLY A 89 -6.67 2.18 -4.30
C GLY A 89 -8.05 1.73 -3.80
N VAL A 90 -8.79 0.96 -4.61
CA VAL A 90 -10.08 0.35 -4.22
C VAL A 90 -9.90 -0.54 -3.00
N ILE A 91 -8.95 -1.48 -3.04
CA ILE A 91 -8.74 -2.47 -1.98
C ILE A 91 -8.33 -1.78 -0.67
N CYS A 92 -7.32 -0.92 -0.72
CA CYS A 92 -6.79 -0.22 0.46
C CYS A 92 -7.82 0.76 1.03
N GLY A 93 -8.55 1.48 0.18
CA GLY A 93 -9.62 2.38 0.60
C GLY A 93 -10.80 1.65 1.25
N ALA A 94 -11.29 0.58 0.62
CA ALA A 94 -12.39 -0.22 1.14
C ALA A 94 -12.01 -0.89 2.48
N THR A 95 -10.81 -1.46 2.57
CA THR A 95 -10.32 -2.07 3.82
C THR A 95 -10.09 -1.03 4.90
N GLY A 96 -9.63 0.17 4.56
CA GLY A 96 -9.57 1.32 5.45
C GLY A 96 -10.92 1.63 6.08
N ALA A 97 -11.96 1.80 5.26
CA ALA A 97 -13.33 2.02 5.73
C ALA A 97 -13.85 0.86 6.60
N ILE A 98 -13.70 -0.38 6.15
CA ILE A 98 -14.19 -1.55 6.89
C ILE A 98 -13.45 -1.72 8.22
N SER A 99 -12.16 -1.40 8.30
CA SER A 99 -11.35 -1.53 9.52
C SER A 99 -11.80 -0.63 10.68
N THR A 100 -12.71 0.32 10.44
CA THR A 100 -13.31 1.12 11.51
C THR A 100 -14.53 0.46 12.14
N THR A 101 -15.02 -0.65 11.57
CA THR A 101 -16.16 -1.41 12.10
C THR A 101 -15.72 -2.34 13.22
N ALA A 102 -16.61 -2.56 14.20
CA ALA A 102 -16.37 -3.55 15.25
C ALA A 102 -16.60 -4.99 14.73
N GLY A 103 -16.01 -5.96 15.43
CA GLY A 103 -16.20 -7.38 15.17
C GLY A 103 -15.29 -7.96 14.07
N ARG A 104 -15.62 -9.19 13.66
CA ARG A 104 -14.76 -10.02 12.78
C ARG A 104 -14.42 -9.34 11.45
N ARG A 105 -15.37 -8.63 10.84
CA ARG A 105 -15.17 -7.98 9.54
C ARG A 105 -14.12 -6.85 9.63
N GLY A 106 -14.21 -6.01 10.65
CA GLY A 106 -13.23 -4.96 10.90
C GLY A 106 -11.86 -5.52 11.25
N ALA A 107 -11.81 -6.57 12.07
CA ALA A 107 -10.56 -7.26 12.42
C ALA A 107 -9.87 -7.88 11.19
N LEU A 108 -10.62 -8.53 10.29
CA LEU A 108 -10.07 -9.06 9.04
C LEU A 108 -9.49 -7.94 8.17
N ALA A 109 -10.27 -6.87 7.94
CA ALA A 109 -9.85 -5.73 7.11
C ALA A 109 -8.63 -4.99 7.69
N ALA A 110 -8.53 -4.92 9.02
CA ALA A 110 -7.41 -4.31 9.73
C ALA A 110 -6.05 -4.96 9.41
N GLY A 111 -6.01 -6.25 9.06
CA GLY A 111 -4.79 -6.95 8.70
C GLY A 111 -4.38 -6.84 7.22
N VAL A 112 -5.26 -6.37 6.33
CA VAL A 112 -4.99 -6.41 4.87
C VAL A 112 -3.82 -5.50 4.49
N VAL A 113 -3.89 -4.20 4.79
CA VAL A 113 -2.83 -3.26 4.42
C VAL A 113 -1.51 -3.56 5.13
N PRO A 114 -1.47 -3.85 6.46
CA PRO A 114 -0.25 -4.34 7.09
C PRO A 114 0.31 -5.60 6.43
N GLY A 115 -0.57 -6.50 5.95
CA GLY A 115 -0.16 -7.70 5.23
C GLY A 115 0.46 -7.41 3.87
N ILE A 116 -0.10 -6.45 3.10
CA ILE A 116 0.48 -6.03 1.81
C ILE A 116 1.88 -5.45 2.04
N VAL A 117 1.99 -4.48 2.96
CA VAL A 117 3.27 -3.85 3.33
C VAL A 117 4.27 -4.89 3.85
N GLY A 118 3.80 -5.84 4.67
CA GLY A 118 4.64 -6.91 5.18
C GLY A 118 5.08 -7.91 4.10
N GLY A 119 4.26 -8.16 3.09
CA GLY A 119 4.57 -9.02 1.95
C GLY A 119 5.62 -8.38 1.03
N GLU A 120 5.44 -7.10 0.68
CA GLU A 120 6.44 -6.31 -0.06
C GLU A 120 7.77 -6.27 0.71
N ALA A 121 7.74 -5.96 2.01
CA ALA A 121 8.93 -5.98 2.85
C ALA A 121 9.60 -7.37 2.93
N THR A 122 8.82 -8.46 3.00
CA THR A 122 9.35 -9.83 3.04
C THR A 122 10.05 -10.17 1.73
N TYR A 123 9.41 -9.87 0.59
CA TYR A 123 9.99 -10.05 -0.72
C TYR A 123 11.30 -9.24 -0.85
N GLY A 124 11.28 -7.95 -0.49
CA GLY A 124 12.43 -7.08 -0.57
C GLY A 124 13.58 -7.50 0.36
N LEU A 125 13.29 -7.96 1.58
CA LEU A 125 14.30 -8.48 2.50
C LEU A 125 14.97 -9.77 1.97
N LEU A 126 14.21 -10.65 1.31
CA LEU A 126 14.70 -11.95 0.87
C LEU A 126 15.42 -11.89 -0.48
N LEU A 127 14.98 -11.05 -1.42
CA LEU A 127 15.44 -11.09 -2.81
C LEU A 127 16.24 -9.86 -3.25
N ILE A 128 16.04 -8.70 -2.62
CA ILE A 128 16.71 -7.44 -3.02
C ILE A 128 17.77 -7.04 -1.99
N GLY A 129 17.41 -7.07 -0.70
CA GLY A 129 18.25 -6.59 0.39
C GLY A 129 18.28 -5.06 0.50
N GLY A 130 18.82 -4.56 1.63
CA GLY A 130 18.93 -3.12 1.91
C GLY A 130 18.17 -2.65 3.15
N PRO A 131 18.51 -1.45 3.68
CA PRO A 131 17.94 -0.94 4.93
C PRO A 131 16.48 -0.49 4.79
N ALA A 132 16.04 -0.08 3.59
CA ALA A 132 14.65 0.31 3.30
C ALA A 132 13.65 -0.77 3.69
N TRP A 133 13.89 -2.02 3.31
CA TRP A 133 12.97 -3.13 3.57
C TRP A 133 12.80 -3.43 5.06
N ARG A 134 13.81 -3.12 5.89
CA ARG A 134 13.68 -3.22 7.36
C ARG A 134 12.74 -2.15 7.91
N VAL A 135 12.80 -0.94 7.35
CA VAL A 135 11.88 0.15 7.72
C VAL A 135 10.47 -0.18 7.28
N GLU A 136 10.29 -0.77 6.11
CA GLU A 136 8.99 -1.20 5.61
C GLU A 136 8.40 -2.36 6.43
N ALA A 137 9.23 -3.34 6.82
CA ALA A 137 8.84 -4.39 7.75
C ALA A 137 8.41 -3.81 9.11
N LEU A 138 9.16 -2.84 9.64
CA LEU A 138 8.78 -2.14 10.87
C LEU A 138 7.45 -1.40 10.71
N LEU A 139 7.24 -0.73 9.58
CA LEU A 139 5.97 -0.08 9.26
C LEU A 139 4.81 -1.08 9.25
N ALA A 140 4.97 -2.24 8.62
CA ALA A 140 3.96 -3.30 8.63
C ALA A 140 3.59 -3.73 10.06
N VAL A 141 4.59 -3.93 10.92
CA VAL A 141 4.40 -4.29 12.34
C VAL A 141 3.65 -3.19 13.10
N VAL A 142 4.05 -1.92 12.92
CA VAL A 142 3.39 -0.78 13.56
C VAL A 142 1.94 -0.65 13.09
N LEU A 143 1.69 -0.73 11.79
CA LEU A 143 0.34 -0.68 11.22
C LEU A 143 -0.53 -1.81 11.79
N LEU A 144 -0.02 -3.05 11.84
CA LEU A 144 -0.73 -4.18 12.40
C LEU A 144 -1.02 -3.98 13.89
N ALA A 145 -0.03 -3.52 14.65
CA ALA A 145 -0.17 -3.27 16.08
C ALA A 145 -1.24 -2.20 16.36
N VAL A 146 -1.26 -1.11 15.58
CA VAL A 146 -2.26 -0.04 15.70
C VAL A 146 -3.65 -0.53 15.28
N ALA A 147 -3.74 -1.22 14.14
CA ALA A 147 -5.02 -1.69 13.60
C ALA A 147 -5.67 -2.76 14.49
N SER A 148 -4.86 -3.58 15.17
CA SER A 148 -5.33 -4.63 16.08
C SER A 148 -5.79 -4.13 17.45
N ARG A 149 -5.62 -2.85 17.80
CA ARG A 149 -6.01 -2.32 19.13
C ARG A 149 -7.51 -2.31 19.39
N ARG A 150 -8.34 -2.34 18.34
CA ARG A 150 -9.79 -2.12 18.40
C ARG A 150 -10.61 -3.38 18.16
N GLY A 151 -10.00 -4.56 18.08
CA GLY A 151 -10.70 -5.79 17.73
C GLY A 151 -9.92 -7.04 18.08
N ASP A 152 -10.36 -8.16 17.52
CA ASP A 152 -9.74 -9.46 17.72
C ASP A 152 -8.36 -9.50 17.04
N ARG A 153 -7.32 -9.36 17.87
CA ARG A 153 -5.92 -9.33 17.44
C ARG A 153 -5.51 -10.60 16.70
N LEU A 154 -6.04 -11.77 17.07
CA LEU A 154 -5.68 -13.03 16.40
C LEU A 154 -6.22 -13.05 14.98
N ILE A 155 -7.43 -12.54 14.76
CA ILE A 155 -8.02 -12.46 13.43
C ILE A 155 -7.25 -11.48 12.54
N SER A 156 -6.87 -10.31 13.08
CA SER A 156 -6.08 -9.32 12.33
C SER A 156 -4.67 -9.83 12.00
N VAL A 157 -4.02 -10.54 12.93
CA VAL A 157 -2.72 -11.16 12.68
C VAL A 157 -2.84 -12.28 11.64
N GLY A 158 -3.86 -13.13 11.77
CA GLY A 158 -4.12 -14.22 10.83
C GLY A 158 -4.40 -13.70 9.41
N SER A 159 -5.21 -12.65 9.27
CA SER A 159 -5.46 -12.05 7.94
C SER A 159 -4.21 -11.38 7.39
N ALA A 160 -3.43 -10.68 8.22
CA ALA A 160 -2.16 -10.10 7.80
C ALA A 160 -1.19 -11.18 7.29
N ALA A 161 -1.03 -12.29 8.03
CA ALA A 161 -0.12 -13.37 7.63
C ALA A 161 -0.50 -13.99 6.27
N VAL A 162 -1.79 -14.22 6.02
CA VAL A 162 -2.26 -14.71 4.72
C VAL A 162 -1.94 -13.72 3.61
N VAL A 163 -2.19 -12.43 3.85
CA VAL A 163 -1.93 -11.38 2.85
C VAL A 163 -0.44 -11.17 2.62
N VAL A 164 0.42 -11.30 3.64
CA VAL A 164 1.89 -11.31 3.48
C VAL A 164 2.30 -12.40 2.51
N ALA A 165 1.84 -13.63 2.71
CA ALA A 165 2.18 -14.75 1.83
C ALA A 165 1.73 -14.51 0.39
N LEU A 166 0.50 -14.00 0.19
CA LEU A 166 -0.03 -13.68 -1.13
C LEU A 166 0.75 -12.56 -1.82
N ALA A 167 1.02 -11.46 -1.12
CA ALA A 167 1.74 -10.31 -1.67
C ALA A 167 3.20 -10.67 -2.00
N ALA A 168 3.91 -11.36 -1.10
CA ALA A 168 5.27 -11.83 -1.38
C ALA A 168 5.30 -12.78 -2.59
N THR A 169 4.33 -13.69 -2.71
CA THR A 169 4.21 -14.59 -3.88
C THR A 169 3.93 -13.79 -5.15
N ALA A 170 3.06 -12.78 -5.09
CA ALA A 170 2.75 -11.94 -6.25
C ALA A 170 3.99 -11.18 -6.74
N CYS A 171 4.83 -10.66 -5.84
CA CYS A 171 6.09 -10.02 -6.20
C CYS A 171 7.05 -11.01 -6.88
N VAL A 172 7.18 -12.23 -6.35
CA VAL A 172 8.01 -13.28 -6.98
C VAL A 172 7.50 -13.65 -8.38
N VAL A 173 6.18 -13.77 -8.54
CA VAL A 173 5.58 -14.07 -9.85
C VAL A 173 5.81 -12.93 -10.82
N TYR A 174 5.64 -11.68 -10.38
CA TYR A 174 5.88 -10.49 -11.21
C TYR A 174 7.30 -10.47 -11.76
N ASP A 175 8.31 -10.71 -10.93
CA ASP A 175 9.72 -10.78 -11.35
C ASP A 175 10.04 -11.97 -12.28
N SER A 176 9.22 -13.02 -12.24
CA SER A 176 9.40 -14.18 -13.11
C SER A 176 8.86 -13.97 -14.53
N ILE A 177 8.15 -12.86 -14.78
CA ILE A 177 7.64 -12.50 -16.10
C ILE A 177 8.80 -11.82 -16.88
N PRO A 178 9.23 -12.40 -18.00
CA PRO A 178 10.36 -11.91 -18.79
C PRO A 178 10.05 -10.61 -19.55
#